data_AF-A0A2K6RII4-F1
#
_entry.id   AF-A0A2K6RII4-F1
#
_cell.length_a   1.000
_cell.length_b   1.000
_cell.length_c   1.000
_cell.angle_alpha   90.00
_cell.angle_beta   90.00
_cell.angle_gamma   90.00
#
_symmetry.space_group_name_H-M   'P 1'
#
loop_
_entity.id
_entity.type
_entity.pdbx_description
1 polymer ?
#
loop_
_entity_poly.entity_id
_entity_poly.type
_entity_poly.pdbx_seq_one_letter_code
_entity_poly.pdbx_strand_id
1 'polypeptide(L)'
;MEVSKVRQDMPPPGGYGPIDYKRNLPRRGLSGYSMLAIGIGTLLYGQWSMMKWNRERRRLQIEDFEARIALMPLLQAETDRRTLQMLRENLEEEAVIMKDVPDWKNYRREPAYPVRPRQL
;
A
#
# COMPACT_ATOMS: atom_id res chain seq x y z
N MET A 1 18.26 -79.86 61.75
CA MET A 1 17.40 -78.69 61.53
C MET A 1 17.18 -78.58 60.04
N GLU A 2 16.00 -78.98 59.56
CA GLU A 2 15.67 -78.83 58.14
C GLU A 2 15.46 -77.35 57.81
N VAL A 3 16.28 -76.83 56.90
CA VAL A 3 16.14 -75.46 56.40
C VAL A 3 15.04 -75.48 55.35
N SER A 4 13.89 -74.88 55.68
CA SER A 4 12.79 -74.65 54.73
C SER A 4 13.34 -73.97 53.47
N LYS A 5 13.28 -74.66 52.33
CA LYS A 5 13.82 -74.18 51.05
C LYS A 5 12.90 -73.12 50.45
N VAL A 6 12.99 -71.90 50.94
CA VAL A 6 12.29 -70.75 50.35
C VAL A 6 13.00 -70.39 49.04
N ARG A 7 12.30 -70.54 47.90
CA ARG A 7 12.81 -70.12 46.59
C ARG A 7 12.58 -68.62 46.47
N GLN A 8 13.62 -67.85 46.77
CA GLN A 8 13.60 -66.40 46.62
C GLN A 8 13.66 -66.03 45.13
N ASP A 9 12.83 -65.07 44.72
CA ASP A 9 12.92 -64.52 43.36
C ASP A 9 14.14 -63.61 43.28
N MET A 10 15.03 -63.89 42.33
CA MET A 10 16.30 -63.20 42.17
C MET A 10 16.41 -62.66 40.75
N PRO A 11 17.08 -61.50 40.56
CA PRO A 11 17.37 -61.04 39.21
C PRO A 11 18.18 -62.10 38.45
N PRO A 12 18.03 -62.17 37.12
CA PRO A 12 18.74 -63.15 36.31
C PRO A 12 20.25 -63.00 36.51
N PRO A 13 21.03 -64.11 36.47
CA PRO A 13 22.48 -64.04 36.54
C PRO A 13 23.01 -63.24 35.34
N GLY A 14 23.45 -62.01 35.59
CA GLY A 14 23.82 -61.02 34.56
C GLY A 14 23.10 -59.67 34.66
N GLY A 15 22.05 -59.57 35.49
CA GLY A 15 21.29 -58.34 35.70
C GLY A 15 20.34 -58.00 34.55
N TYR A 16 19.57 -56.91 34.72
CA TYR A 16 18.69 -56.40 33.67
C TYR A 16 19.48 -55.54 32.68
N GLY A 17 19.04 -55.52 31.42
CA GLY A 17 19.61 -54.63 30.40
C GLY A 17 19.49 -53.15 30.80
N PRO A 18 20.37 -52.29 30.24
CA PRO A 18 20.32 -50.87 30.54
C PRO A 18 18.99 -50.28 30.10
N ILE A 19 18.28 -49.66 31.05
CA ILE A 19 17.03 -48.95 30.79
C ILE A 19 17.38 -47.50 30.47
N ASP A 20 16.95 -47.03 29.30
CA ASP A 20 17.12 -45.64 28.91
C ASP A 20 16.23 -44.73 29.77
N TYR A 21 16.81 -44.21 30.84
CA TYR A 21 16.14 -43.29 31.77
C TYR A 21 16.24 -41.83 31.35
N LYS A 22 17.08 -41.52 30.35
CA LYS A 22 17.30 -40.15 29.85
C LYS A 22 16.31 -39.82 28.73
N ARG A 23 15.85 -38.57 28.71
CA ARG A 23 15.02 -38.04 27.62
C ARG A 23 15.84 -37.97 26.32
N ASN A 24 15.52 -38.82 25.35
CA ASN A 24 16.08 -38.77 24.00
C ASN A 24 15.21 -37.90 23.10
N LEU A 25 15.55 -36.62 22.95
CA LEU A 25 14.82 -35.70 22.08
C LEU A 25 15.60 -35.50 20.77
N PRO A 26 15.00 -35.78 19.60
CA PRO A 26 15.70 -35.60 18.33
C PRO A 26 15.95 -34.12 18.09
N ARG A 27 17.21 -33.74 17.87
CA ARG A 27 17.56 -32.38 17.42
C ARG A 27 17.09 -32.22 15.99
N ARG A 28 15.92 -31.59 15.82
CA ARG A 28 15.33 -31.26 14.52
C ARG A 28 15.52 -29.76 14.26
N GLY A 29 15.86 -29.41 13.02
CA GLY A 29 15.96 -28.01 12.57
C GLY A 29 17.34 -27.62 12.05
N LEU A 30 17.38 -26.43 11.45
CA LEU A 30 18.61 -25.80 10.97
C LEU A 30 19.31 -25.06 12.13
N SER A 31 20.62 -24.83 12.00
CA SER A 31 21.37 -23.98 12.93
C SER A 31 20.82 -22.55 12.94
N GLY A 32 20.95 -21.83 14.05
CA GLY A 32 20.49 -20.44 14.16
C GLY A 32 21.11 -19.53 13.08
N TYR A 33 22.38 -19.74 12.75
CA TYR A 33 23.05 -18.99 11.68
C TYR A 33 22.49 -19.31 10.30
N SER A 34 22.12 -20.57 10.02
CA SER A 34 21.52 -20.90 8.72
C SER A 34 20.10 -20.34 8.59
N MET A 35 19.33 -20.26 9.67
CA MET A 35 18.04 -19.57 9.65
C MET A 35 18.20 -18.08 9.33
N LEU A 36 19.18 -17.41 9.95
CA LEU A 36 19.47 -16.00 9.66
C LEU A 36 19.93 -15.79 8.21
N ALA A 37 20.80 -16.66 7.70
CA ALA A 37 21.27 -16.57 6.32
C ALA A 37 20.11 -16.71 5.31
N ILE A 38 19.19 -17.65 5.55
CA ILE A 38 17.98 -17.80 4.72
C ILE A 38 17.10 -16.55 4.82
N GLY A 39 16.85 -16.05 6.03
CA GLY A 39 16.06 -14.84 6.25
C GLY A 39 16.63 -13.64 5.49
N ILE A 40 17.93 -13.38 5.62
CA ILE A 40 18.61 -12.29 4.92
C ILE A 40 18.58 -12.53 3.40
N GLY A 41 18.82 -13.76 2.94
CA GLY A 41 18.79 -14.09 1.51
C GLY A 41 17.42 -13.82 0.87
N THR A 42 16.34 -14.21 1.54
CA THR A 42 14.97 -13.95 1.06
C THR A 42 14.65 -12.46 1.04
N LEU A 43 15.06 -11.71 2.06
CA LEU A 43 14.86 -10.26 2.12
C LEU A 43 15.62 -9.54 0.99
N LEU A 44 16.89 -9.86 0.78
CA LEU A 44 17.70 -9.25 -0.28
C LEU A 44 17.10 -9.51 -1.66
N TYR A 45 16.67 -10.76 -1.92
CA TYR A 45 16.01 -11.11 -3.18
C TYR A 45 14.66 -10.39 -3.35
N GLY A 46 13.87 -10.30 -2.27
CA GLY A 46 12.59 -9.59 -2.25
C GLY A 46 12.77 -8.10 -2.56
N GLN A 47 13.74 -7.44 -1.93
CA GLN A 47 14.02 -6.02 -2.19
C GLN A 47 14.49 -5.79 -3.64
N TRP A 48 15.36 -6.65 -4.16
CA TRP A 48 15.85 -6.53 -5.54
C TRP A 48 14.74 -6.69 -6.58
N SER A 49 13.89 -7.71 -6.42
CA SER A 49 12.76 -7.94 -7.33
C SER A 49 11.74 -6.79 -7.25
N MET A 50 11.41 -6.31 -6.05
CA MET A 50 10.55 -5.14 -5.83
C MET A 50 11.13 -3.88 -6.48
N MET A 51 12.45 -3.65 -6.35
CA MET A 51 13.11 -2.52 -6.99
C MET A 51 12.99 -2.55 -8.52
N LYS A 52 13.17 -3.72 -9.15
CA LYS A 52 12.96 -3.88 -10.60
C LYS A 52 11.53 -3.55 -10.99
N TRP A 53 10.55 -4.09 -10.25
CA TRP A 53 9.14 -3.83 -10.50
C TRP A 53 8.76 -2.36 -10.34
N ASN A 54 9.27 -1.69 -9.30
CA ASN A 54 9.01 -0.26 -9.08
C ASN A 54 9.57 0.63 -10.19
N ARG A 55 10.69 0.24 -10.82
CA ARG A 55 11.21 0.95 -12.00
C ARG A 55 10.27 0.81 -13.18
N GLU A 56 9.71 -0.37 -13.39
CA GLU A 56 8.75 -0.61 -14.46
C GLU A 56 7.45 0.17 -14.24
N ARG A 57 6.90 0.12 -13.01
CA ARG A 57 5.72 0.93 -12.67
C ARG A 57 5.95 2.42 -12.87
N ARG A 58 7.16 2.93 -12.62
CA ARG A 58 7.47 4.34 -12.88
C ARG A 58 7.44 4.66 -14.38
N ARG A 59 7.88 3.74 -15.25
CA ARG A 59 7.79 3.92 -16.70
C ARG A 59 6.34 4.01 -17.15
N LEU A 60 5.51 3.05 -16.71
CA LEU A 60 4.07 3.06 -16.98
C LEU A 60 3.39 4.34 -16.48
N GLN A 61 3.75 4.81 -15.28
CA GLN A 61 3.22 6.08 -14.76
C GLN A 61 3.62 7.29 -15.61
N ILE A 62 4.84 7.30 -16.16
CA ILE A 62 5.28 8.37 -17.07
C ILE A 62 4.46 8.33 -18.34
N GLU A 63 4.25 7.15 -18.93
CA GLU A 63 3.41 6.98 -20.12
C GLU A 63 1.96 7.46 -19.88
N ASP A 64 1.37 7.12 -18.73
CA ASP A 64 0.04 7.60 -18.34
C ASP A 64 -0.01 9.13 -18.21
N PHE A 65 1.02 9.74 -17.62
CA PHE A 65 1.12 11.19 -17.50
C PHE A 65 1.30 11.87 -18.85
N GLU A 66 2.14 11.33 -19.73
CA GLU A 66 2.33 11.84 -21.09
C GLU A 66 1.03 11.78 -21.89
N ALA A 67 0.29 10.67 -21.82
CA ALA A 67 -1.02 10.54 -22.44
C ALA A 67 -2.00 11.59 -21.91
N ARG A 68 -2.01 11.83 -20.58
CA ARG A 68 -2.85 12.85 -19.97
C ARG A 68 -2.46 14.27 -20.39
N ILE A 69 -1.17 14.59 -20.43
CA ILE A 69 -0.66 15.90 -20.84
C ILE A 69 -1.03 16.17 -22.30
N ALA A 70 -0.94 15.16 -23.17
CA ALA A 70 -1.34 15.27 -24.57
C ALA A 70 -2.83 15.60 -24.74
N LEU A 71 -3.70 15.05 -23.89
CA LEU A 71 -5.15 15.28 -23.92
C LEU A 71 -5.58 16.54 -23.14
N MET A 72 -4.76 17.03 -22.22
CA MET A 72 -5.05 18.18 -21.36
C MET A 72 -5.57 19.42 -22.13
N PRO A 73 -4.94 19.89 -23.23
CA PRO A 73 -5.43 21.10 -23.91
C PRO A 73 -6.85 20.94 -24.49
N LEU A 74 -7.22 19.73 -24.94
CA LEU A 74 -8.56 19.46 -25.44
C LEU A 74 -9.59 19.48 -24.30
N LEU A 75 -9.27 18.80 -23.18
CA LEU A 75 -10.14 18.79 -22.00
C LEU A 75 -10.31 20.19 -21.40
N GLN A 76 -9.23 20.98 -21.40
CA GLN A 76 -9.26 22.37 -20.94
C GLN A 76 -10.18 23.19 -21.84
N ALA A 77 -10.05 23.08 -23.17
CA ALA A 77 -10.89 23.81 -24.11
C ALA A 77 -12.38 23.45 -23.99
N GLU A 78 -12.71 22.18 -23.77
CA GLU A 78 -14.10 21.78 -23.51
C GLU A 78 -14.63 22.35 -22.19
N THR A 79 -13.81 22.33 -21.14
CA THR A 79 -14.18 22.87 -19.83
C THR A 79 -14.40 24.38 -19.92
N ASP A 80 -13.51 25.11 -20.58
CA ASP A 80 -13.61 26.56 -20.79
C ASP A 80 -14.88 26.91 -21.59
N ARG A 81 -15.25 26.12 -22.61
CA ARG A 81 -16.50 26.32 -23.35
C ARG A 81 -17.72 26.12 -22.46
N ARG A 82 -17.75 25.05 -21.67
CA ARG A 82 -18.87 24.74 -20.76
C ARG A 82 -19.02 25.81 -19.69
N THR A 83 -17.93 26.27 -19.09
CA THR A 83 -17.97 27.31 -18.05
C THR A 83 -18.45 28.65 -18.60
N LEU A 84 -17.94 29.07 -19.76
CA LEU A 84 -18.39 30.31 -20.41
C LEU A 84 -19.88 30.24 -20.81
N GLN A 85 -20.35 29.08 -21.27
CA GLN A 85 -21.76 28.88 -21.58
C GLN A 85 -22.63 29.04 -20.33
N MET A 86 -22.31 28.33 -19.24
CA MET A 86 -23.06 28.43 -17.98
C MET A 86 -23.03 29.85 -17.40
N LEU A 87 -21.87 30.52 -17.43
CA LEU A 87 -21.76 31.90 -16.98
C LEU A 87 -22.63 32.84 -17.81
N ARG A 88 -22.69 32.62 -19.11
CA ARG A 88 -23.55 33.41 -20.00
C ARG A 88 -25.03 33.22 -19.66
N GLU A 89 -25.47 31.98 -19.51
CA GLU A 89 -26.85 31.65 -19.14
C GLU A 89 -27.21 32.28 -17.79
N ASN A 90 -26.37 32.12 -16.76
CA ASN A 90 -26.57 32.74 -15.45
C ASN A 90 -26.66 34.26 -15.52
N LEU A 91 -25.79 34.92 -16.31
CA LEU A 91 -25.82 36.38 -16.48
C LEU A 91 -27.04 36.86 -17.27
N GLU A 92 -27.57 36.05 -18.18
CA GLU A 92 -28.82 36.34 -18.90
C GLU A 92 -30.03 36.22 -17.96
N GLU A 93 -30.09 35.18 -17.12
CA GLU A 93 -31.13 35.00 -16.11
C GLU A 93 -31.07 36.07 -15.01
N GLU A 94 -29.88 36.37 -14.50
CA GLU A 94 -29.67 37.41 -13.48
C GLU A 94 -30.15 38.78 -13.97
N ALA A 95 -29.88 39.13 -15.22
CA ALA A 95 -30.34 40.39 -15.81
C ALA A 95 -31.88 40.48 -15.91
N VAL A 96 -32.55 39.35 -16.07
CA VAL A 96 -34.03 39.28 -16.09
C VAL A 96 -34.60 39.38 -14.67
N ILE A 97 -34.00 38.69 -13.70
CA ILE A 97 -34.47 38.61 -12.32
C ILE A 97 -34.20 39.91 -11.54
N MET A 98 -33.02 40.51 -11.71
CA MET A 98 -32.54 41.64 -10.89
C MET A 98 -32.89 43.03 -11.47
N LYS A 99 -33.74 43.09 -12.51
CA LYS A 99 -34.12 44.35 -13.19
C LYS A 99 -34.71 45.41 -12.27
N ASP A 100 -35.39 44.99 -11.19
CA ASP A 100 -36.17 45.86 -10.30
C ASP A 100 -35.42 46.20 -8.99
N VAL A 101 -34.21 45.66 -8.78
CA VAL A 101 -33.44 45.87 -7.55
C VAL A 101 -32.54 47.11 -7.70
N PRO A 102 -32.71 48.15 -6.85
CA PRO A 102 -31.87 49.35 -6.90
C PRO A 102 -30.41 49.01 -6.55
N ASP A 103 -29.46 49.69 -7.20
CA ASP A 103 -28.01 49.53 -7.06
C ASP A 103 -27.43 48.15 -7.45
N TRP A 104 -28.19 47.29 -8.14
CA TRP A 104 -27.65 46.04 -8.69
C TRP A 104 -26.74 46.30 -9.89
N LYS A 105 -25.50 45.79 -9.83
CA LYS A 105 -24.50 45.96 -10.90
C LYS A 105 -24.59 44.82 -11.90
N ASN A 106 -24.60 45.17 -13.19
CA ASN A 106 -24.54 44.17 -14.24
C ASN A 106 -23.10 43.66 -14.42
N TYR A 107 -22.81 42.49 -13.84
CA TYR A 107 -21.48 41.86 -13.87
C TYR A 107 -21.02 41.40 -15.27
N ARG A 108 -21.86 41.52 -16.31
CA ARG A 108 -21.44 41.31 -17.70
C ARG A 108 -20.36 42.30 -18.15
N ARG A 109 -20.36 43.52 -17.61
CA ARG A 109 -19.43 44.60 -18.01
C ARG A 109 -18.31 44.84 -16.99
N GLU A 110 -18.58 44.63 -15.71
CA GLU A 110 -17.65 44.90 -14.63
C GLU A 110 -17.41 43.63 -13.80
N PRO A 111 -16.14 43.24 -13.56
CA PRO A 111 -15.84 42.09 -12.73
C PRO A 111 -16.20 42.36 -11.27
N ALA A 112 -16.65 41.32 -10.55
CA ALA A 112 -17.03 41.41 -9.15
C ALA A 112 -15.85 41.74 -8.19
N TYR A 113 -14.61 41.64 -8.68
CA TYR A 113 -13.39 41.90 -7.93
C TYR A 113 -12.55 43.00 -8.59
N PRO A 114 -11.83 43.82 -7.81
CA PRO A 114 -10.97 44.85 -8.35
C PRO A 114 -9.81 44.21 -9.14
N VAL A 115 -9.71 44.54 -10.42
CA VAL A 115 -8.64 44.05 -11.29
C VAL A 115 -7.43 44.96 -11.10
N ARG A 116 -6.32 44.41 -10.60
CA ARG A 116 -5.05 45.14 -10.59
C ARG A 116 -4.56 45.37 -12.01
N PRO A 117 -4.13 46.59 -12.39
CA PRO A 117 -3.55 46.83 -13.69
C PRO A 117 -2.31 45.94 -13.87
N ARG A 118 -2.20 45.31 -15.03
CA ARG A 118 -1.06 44.45 -15.39
C ARG A 118 0.19 45.32 -15.47
N GLN A 119 1.12 45.16 -14.54
CA GLN A 119 2.45 45.78 -14.64
C GLN A 119 3.22 45.01 -15.70
N LEU A 120 3.51 45.67 -16.82
CA LEU A 120 4.40 45.18 -17.88
C LEU A 120 5.79 45.76 -17.65
#